data_AF-A0A9D5P6J3-F1
#
_entry.id   AF-A0A9D5P6J3-F1
#
_cell.length_a   1.000
_cell.length_b   1.000
_cell.length_c   1.000
_cell.angle_alpha   90.00
_cell.angle_beta   90.00
_cell.angle_gamma   90.00
#
_symmetry.space_group_name_H-M   'P 1'
#
loop_
_entity.id
_entity.type
_entity.pdbx_description
1 polymer ?
#
loop_
_entity_poly.entity_id
_entity_poly.type
_entity_poly.pdbx_seq_one_letter_code
_entity_poly.pdbx_strand_id
1 'polypeptide(L)'
;MNEILNNIYNSVILPLTECAKEGKNLATYEMNSISYMVVHCEDKNEQRYILEHLQPLYKEYLMGKNPLKKYYCEEMMYMLCTWDAVYDKTIANLDLVDIAISWADNNSGVRVREFLNVLYCYYMANPDAQWNTIEPIVWHELLKLEVYGNRTKAGYLVLLHGFLRIIIRRSNPLEQKTLIGLLIENWDYLKLVYSVMIRSIVDCGHKDFAGVANYVRIMSWCHPYIYIFYSVLSERFEDLCQSGTDREKLSRHLNKILGIMNTTTQDCNYLNILCRILFPDSFKEYLDKNRLPSYDEVVSELNEMKSKVDSLNSQIEQMAQRMVNAVNASIPVGDIEKELLRLSPGTSYDVFTQVNSLLTGNKAWMERASDIKQKILSMRDNPTIVNGNVYQSGATHDDRSKHIELCDNDNQLKLENK
;
A
#
# COMPACT_ATOMS: atom_id res chain seq x y z
N MET A 1 -37.71 -31.22 30.79
CA MET A 1 -36.35 -31.30 30.20
C MET A 1 -36.32 -32.23 28.99
N ASN A 2 -36.64 -33.53 29.13
CA ASN A 2 -36.64 -34.47 27.99
C ASN A 2 -37.57 -34.07 26.82
N GLU A 3 -38.74 -33.51 27.08
CA GLU A 3 -39.68 -33.12 26.01
C GLU A 3 -39.16 -31.93 25.18
N ILE A 4 -38.54 -30.94 25.82
CA ILE A 4 -37.98 -29.77 25.13
C ILE A 4 -36.75 -30.16 24.30
N LEU A 5 -35.85 -30.97 24.87
CA LEU A 5 -34.68 -31.47 24.14
C LEU A 5 -35.08 -32.40 22.97
N ASN A 6 -36.14 -33.20 23.14
CA ASN A 6 -36.71 -33.99 22.03
C ASN A 6 -37.29 -33.10 20.94
N ASN A 7 -37.97 -32.01 21.31
CA ASN A 7 -38.48 -31.04 20.34
C ASN A 7 -37.32 -30.39 19.57
N ILE A 8 -36.27 -29.91 20.26
CA ILE A 8 -35.06 -29.35 19.63
C ILE A 8 -34.41 -30.38 18.69
N TYR A 9 -34.30 -31.64 19.12
CA TYR A 9 -33.72 -32.69 18.29
C TYR A 9 -34.50 -32.88 16.99
N ASN A 10 -35.83 -32.99 17.08
CA ASN A 10 -36.69 -33.25 15.93
C ASN A 10 -36.88 -32.03 15.02
N SER A 11 -36.88 -30.81 15.57
CA SER A 11 -37.13 -29.58 14.80
C SER A 11 -35.87 -28.91 14.26
N VAL A 12 -34.70 -29.12 14.88
CA VAL A 12 -33.43 -28.45 14.53
C VAL A 12 -32.37 -29.46 14.11
N ILE A 13 -32.00 -30.39 15.00
CA ILE A 13 -30.81 -31.23 14.82
C ILE A 13 -31.01 -32.25 13.69
N LEU A 14 -32.12 -32.98 13.71
CA LEU A 14 -32.42 -34.04 12.76
C LEU A 14 -32.53 -33.51 11.32
N PRO A 15 -33.34 -32.46 11.02
CA PRO A 15 -33.47 -31.94 9.66
C PRO A 15 -32.15 -31.43 9.08
N LEU A 16 -31.32 -30.73 9.89
CA LEU A 16 -30.01 -30.26 9.45
C LEU A 16 -29.05 -31.42 9.14
N THR A 17 -29.03 -32.44 10.00
CA THR A 17 -28.16 -33.60 9.84
C THR A 17 -28.55 -34.44 8.64
N GLU A 18 -29.83 -34.65 8.39
CA GLU A 18 -30.32 -35.38 7.21
C GLU A 18 -30.02 -34.61 5.92
N CYS A 19 -30.29 -33.30 5.89
CA CYS A 19 -30.01 -32.49 4.71
C CYS A 19 -28.52 -32.45 4.35
N ALA A 20 -27.66 -32.35 5.37
CA ALA A 20 -26.22 -32.42 5.19
C ALA A 20 -25.75 -33.76 4.61
N LYS A 21 -26.25 -34.88 5.16
CA LYS A 21 -25.92 -36.24 4.68
C LYS A 21 -26.37 -36.47 3.24
N GLU A 22 -27.57 -36.01 2.90
CA GLU A 22 -28.15 -36.22 1.58
C GLU A 22 -27.68 -35.18 0.54
N GLY A 23 -26.92 -34.17 0.96
CA GLY A 23 -26.52 -33.05 0.11
C GLY A 23 -27.71 -32.33 -0.51
N LYS A 24 -28.85 -32.32 0.19
CA LYS A 24 -30.10 -31.66 -0.19
C LYS A 24 -30.21 -30.30 0.49
N ASN A 25 -31.04 -29.43 -0.10
CA ASN A 25 -31.35 -28.14 0.50
C ASN A 25 -32.66 -28.24 1.28
N LEU A 26 -32.69 -27.71 2.50
CA LEU A 26 -33.94 -27.34 3.16
C LEU A 26 -34.65 -26.26 2.34
N ALA A 27 -35.99 -26.22 2.41
CA ALA A 27 -36.71 -25.08 1.88
C ALA A 27 -36.26 -23.82 2.63
N THR A 28 -36.18 -22.68 1.94
CA THR A 28 -35.69 -21.41 2.54
C THR A 28 -36.47 -21.04 3.81
N TYR A 29 -37.78 -21.31 3.84
CA TYR A 29 -38.61 -21.07 5.02
C TYR A 29 -38.22 -21.94 6.22
N GLU A 30 -37.96 -23.23 5.99
CA GLU A 30 -37.54 -24.18 7.04
C GLU A 30 -36.17 -23.81 7.60
N MET A 31 -35.22 -23.46 6.72
CA MET A 31 -33.89 -23.02 7.14
C MET A 31 -33.93 -21.71 7.94
N ASN A 32 -34.78 -20.75 7.56
CA ASN A 32 -34.98 -19.52 8.32
C ASN A 32 -35.61 -19.80 9.69
N SER A 33 -36.57 -20.71 9.76
CA SER A 33 -37.19 -21.08 11.05
C SER A 33 -36.19 -21.77 11.98
N ILE A 34 -35.39 -22.69 11.45
CA ILE A 34 -34.34 -23.38 12.22
C ILE A 34 -33.27 -22.37 12.68
N SER A 35 -32.80 -21.51 11.78
CA SER A 35 -31.82 -20.47 12.11
C SER A 35 -32.35 -19.54 13.19
N TYR A 36 -33.62 -19.12 13.09
CA TYR A 36 -34.27 -18.30 14.10
C TYR A 36 -34.30 -18.98 15.47
N MET A 37 -34.67 -20.26 15.53
CA MET A 37 -34.68 -21.03 16.78
C MET A 37 -33.30 -21.11 17.42
N VAL A 38 -32.24 -21.34 16.62
CA VAL A 38 -30.86 -21.37 17.13
C VAL A 38 -30.44 -19.99 17.60
N VAL A 39 -30.65 -18.94 16.80
CA VAL A 39 -30.21 -17.57 17.12
C VAL A 39 -30.88 -17.02 18.38
N HIS A 40 -32.16 -17.35 18.61
CA HIS A 40 -32.95 -16.84 19.74
C HIS A 40 -33.08 -17.83 20.89
N CYS A 41 -32.31 -18.92 20.90
CA CYS A 41 -32.25 -19.83 22.05
C CYS A 41 -31.52 -19.14 23.21
N GLU A 42 -32.23 -18.85 24.30
CA GLU A 42 -31.66 -18.17 25.48
C GLU A 42 -31.23 -19.13 26.60
N ASP A 43 -31.78 -20.35 26.64
CA ASP A 43 -31.47 -21.32 27.68
C ASP A 43 -30.10 -21.96 27.46
N LYS A 44 -29.21 -21.85 28.45
CA LYS A 44 -27.82 -22.33 28.35
C LYS A 44 -27.69 -23.84 28.17
N ASN A 45 -28.60 -24.64 28.74
CA ASN A 45 -28.54 -26.09 28.59
C ASN A 45 -28.99 -26.50 27.19
N GLU A 46 -30.00 -25.83 26.64
CA GLU A 46 -30.44 -26.02 25.26
C GLU A 46 -29.36 -25.57 24.26
N GLN A 47 -28.75 -24.40 24.45
CA GLN A 47 -27.63 -23.92 23.64
C GLN A 47 -26.49 -24.94 23.60
N ARG A 48 -26.08 -25.44 24.77
CA ARG A 48 -25.03 -26.47 24.88
C ARG A 48 -25.44 -27.76 24.17
N TYR A 49 -26.68 -28.21 24.36
CA TYR A 49 -27.19 -29.41 23.69
C TYR A 49 -27.19 -29.27 22.17
N ILE A 50 -27.63 -28.12 21.65
CA ILE A 50 -27.60 -27.80 20.21
C ILE A 50 -26.15 -27.79 19.71
N LEU A 51 -25.24 -27.11 20.41
CA LEU A 51 -23.83 -27.03 20.05
C LEU A 51 -23.19 -28.42 19.96
N GLU A 52 -23.36 -29.26 20.99
CA GLU A 52 -22.77 -30.61 21.06
C GLU A 52 -23.24 -31.48 19.87
N HIS A 53 -24.51 -31.39 19.48
CA HIS A 53 -25.06 -32.21 18.40
C HIS A 53 -24.79 -31.65 16.99
N LEU A 54 -24.72 -30.33 16.84
CA LEU A 54 -24.35 -29.69 15.57
C LEU A 54 -22.84 -29.54 15.39
N GLN A 55 -22.04 -29.95 16.39
CA GLN A 55 -20.59 -29.80 16.36
C GLN A 55 -19.92 -30.33 15.08
N PRO A 56 -20.24 -31.55 14.62
CA PRO A 56 -19.63 -32.09 13.39
C PRO A 56 -19.97 -31.25 12.16
N LEU A 57 -21.22 -30.79 12.03
CA LEU A 57 -21.69 -30.01 10.89
C LEU A 57 -21.03 -28.64 10.83
N TYR A 58 -20.92 -27.96 11.97
CA TYR A 58 -20.24 -26.67 12.00
C TYR A 58 -18.74 -26.84 11.73
N LYS A 59 -18.08 -27.90 12.24
CA LYS A 59 -16.64 -28.14 11.98
C LYS A 59 -16.37 -28.33 10.49
N GLU A 60 -17.25 -29.05 9.79
CA GLU A 60 -17.16 -29.18 8.33
C GLU A 60 -17.30 -27.82 7.62
N TYR A 61 -18.25 -26.99 8.07
CA TYR A 61 -18.41 -25.63 7.56
C TYR A 61 -17.14 -24.77 7.74
N LEU A 62 -16.53 -24.80 8.93
CA LEU A 62 -15.29 -24.07 9.21
C LEU A 62 -14.12 -24.52 8.32
N MET A 63 -14.11 -25.79 7.92
CA MET A 63 -13.11 -26.36 7.01
C MET A 63 -13.43 -26.10 5.53
N GLY A 64 -14.43 -25.28 5.23
CA GLY A 64 -14.78 -24.89 3.87
C GLY A 64 -15.54 -25.96 3.09
N LYS A 65 -15.94 -27.04 3.77
CA LYS A 65 -16.93 -27.96 3.23
C LYS A 65 -18.27 -27.27 3.31
N ASN A 66 -19.11 -27.51 2.30
CA ASN A 66 -20.45 -26.97 2.28
C ASN A 66 -21.46 -28.12 2.48
N PRO A 67 -21.63 -28.62 3.72
CA PRO A 67 -22.61 -29.67 3.99
C PRO A 67 -24.04 -29.20 3.66
N LEU A 68 -24.31 -27.90 3.79
CA LEU A 68 -25.62 -27.29 3.57
C LEU A 68 -25.55 -26.35 2.37
N LYS A 69 -25.70 -26.91 1.15
CA LYS A 69 -25.43 -26.34 -0.19
C LYS A 69 -25.97 -24.91 -0.52
N LYS A 70 -26.60 -24.15 0.38
CA LYS A 70 -27.11 -22.78 0.15
C LYS A 70 -26.95 -21.79 1.31
N TYR A 71 -26.90 -20.51 0.93
CA TYR A 71 -26.63 -19.23 1.59
C TYR A 71 -27.31 -18.85 2.94
N TYR A 72 -27.87 -19.77 3.73
CA TYR A 72 -28.74 -19.40 4.86
C TYR A 72 -28.24 -19.84 6.23
N CYS A 73 -26.96 -20.20 6.34
CA CYS A 73 -26.39 -20.66 7.61
C CYS A 73 -25.48 -19.62 8.28
N GLU A 74 -25.19 -18.47 7.68
CA GLU A 74 -24.15 -17.56 8.21
C GLU A 74 -24.43 -17.11 9.65
N GLU A 75 -25.65 -16.64 9.93
CA GLU A 75 -26.04 -16.19 11.28
C GLU A 75 -26.05 -17.35 12.28
N MET A 76 -26.60 -18.49 11.88
CA MET A 76 -26.61 -19.70 12.71
C MET A 76 -25.18 -20.17 13.02
N MET A 77 -24.30 -20.22 12.02
CA MET A 77 -22.90 -20.62 12.18
C MET A 77 -22.14 -19.62 13.04
N TYR A 78 -22.41 -18.32 12.86
CA TYR A 78 -21.88 -17.28 13.73
C TYR A 78 -22.28 -17.51 15.20
N MET A 79 -23.56 -17.79 15.45
CA MET A 79 -24.05 -18.09 16.80
C MET A 79 -23.41 -19.35 17.38
N LEU A 80 -23.32 -20.43 16.62
CA LEU A 80 -22.65 -21.66 17.06
C LEU A 80 -21.18 -21.40 17.43
N CYS A 81 -20.47 -20.54 16.70
CA CYS A 81 -19.10 -20.15 17.03
C CYS A 81 -19.04 -19.36 18.34
N THR A 82 -20.00 -18.46 18.59
CA THR A 82 -20.05 -17.73 19.88
C THR A 82 -20.34 -18.66 21.05
N TRP A 83 -21.13 -19.71 20.86
CA TRP A 83 -21.38 -20.71 21.89
C TRP A 83 -20.16 -21.60 22.12
N ASP A 84 -19.48 -22.05 21.06
CA ASP A 84 -18.23 -22.83 21.18
C ASP A 84 -17.18 -22.05 21.99
N ALA A 85 -17.01 -20.75 21.75
CA ALA A 85 -16.11 -19.89 22.51
C ALA A 85 -16.35 -19.91 24.04
N VAL A 86 -17.60 -20.07 24.45
CA VAL A 86 -18.03 -20.06 25.85
C VAL A 86 -17.94 -21.45 26.48
N TYR A 87 -18.39 -22.48 25.76
CA TYR A 87 -18.62 -23.80 26.35
C TYR A 87 -17.46 -24.78 26.15
N ASP A 88 -16.93 -24.87 24.93
CA ASP A 88 -16.07 -26.00 24.52
C ASP A 88 -14.68 -25.56 24.00
N LYS A 89 -14.57 -24.34 23.47
CA LYS A 89 -13.38 -23.72 22.86
C LYS A 89 -12.68 -24.62 21.86
N THR A 90 -13.41 -25.49 21.17
CA THR A 90 -12.78 -26.45 20.25
C THR A 90 -12.29 -25.76 18.98
N ILE A 91 -12.94 -24.68 18.55
CA ILE A 91 -12.53 -23.87 17.39
C ILE A 91 -11.19 -23.18 17.66
N ALA A 92 -10.96 -22.73 18.89
CA ALA A 92 -9.77 -21.99 19.30
C ALA A 92 -8.44 -22.77 19.10
N ASN A 93 -8.51 -24.09 18.89
CA ASN A 93 -7.35 -24.96 18.68
C ASN A 93 -7.09 -25.31 17.21
N LEU A 94 -7.93 -24.86 16.27
CA LEU A 94 -7.71 -25.14 14.85
C LEU A 94 -6.57 -24.29 14.30
N ASP A 95 -5.78 -24.88 13.41
CA ASP A 95 -4.75 -24.16 12.65
C ASP A 95 -5.39 -23.37 11.51
N LEU A 96 -5.23 -22.05 11.51
CA LEU A 96 -5.81 -21.16 10.51
C LEU A 96 -5.21 -21.37 9.11
N VAL A 97 -3.95 -21.82 9.01
CA VAL A 97 -3.31 -22.16 7.75
C VAL A 97 -3.95 -23.42 7.17
N ASP A 98 -4.17 -24.44 7.99
CA ASP A 98 -4.87 -25.67 7.57
C ASP A 98 -6.31 -25.37 7.16
N ILE A 99 -6.99 -24.45 7.86
CA ILE A 99 -8.31 -23.96 7.45
C ILE A 99 -8.23 -23.32 6.05
N ALA A 100 -7.29 -22.40 5.81
CA ALA A 100 -7.14 -21.76 4.50
C ALA A 100 -6.85 -22.77 3.37
N ILE A 101 -6.02 -23.78 3.64
CA ILE A 101 -5.71 -24.86 2.68
C ILE A 101 -6.96 -25.72 2.43
N SER A 102 -7.67 -26.12 3.48
CA SER A 102 -8.89 -26.91 3.35
C SER A 102 -9.97 -26.17 2.55
N TRP A 103 -10.11 -24.86 2.73
CA TRP A 103 -11.01 -24.05 1.90
C TRP A 103 -10.61 -24.07 0.42
N ALA A 104 -9.32 -24.03 0.13
CA ALA A 104 -8.81 -24.12 -1.23
C ALA A 104 -9.10 -25.48 -1.87
N ASP A 105 -8.98 -26.57 -1.11
CA ASP A 105 -9.22 -27.93 -1.61
C ASP A 105 -10.70 -28.24 -1.84
N ASN A 106 -11.59 -27.64 -1.03
CA ASN A 106 -13.02 -27.90 -1.07
C ASN A 106 -13.80 -26.96 -2.01
N ASN A 107 -13.17 -25.93 -2.58
CA ASN A 107 -13.86 -24.92 -3.39
C ASN A 107 -13.16 -24.68 -4.74
N SER A 108 -13.97 -24.58 -5.81
CA SER A 108 -13.48 -24.30 -7.17
C SER A 108 -13.03 -22.85 -7.40
N GLY A 109 -13.16 -21.99 -6.39
CA GLY A 109 -12.77 -20.58 -6.40
C GLY A 109 -12.83 -20.00 -4.99
N VAL A 110 -12.41 -18.73 -4.84
CA VAL A 110 -12.36 -18.08 -3.53
C VAL A 110 -13.73 -17.51 -3.15
N ARG A 111 -14.29 -18.01 -2.05
CA ARG A 111 -15.50 -17.50 -1.41
C ARG A 111 -15.14 -16.47 -0.34
N VAL A 112 -14.84 -15.25 -0.79
CA VAL A 112 -14.23 -14.20 0.02
C VAL A 112 -15.02 -13.90 1.29
N ARG A 113 -16.32 -13.64 1.15
CA ARG A 113 -17.18 -13.23 2.27
C ARG A 113 -17.34 -14.35 3.28
N GLU A 114 -17.62 -15.55 2.81
CA GLU A 114 -17.83 -16.72 3.66
C GLU A 114 -16.55 -17.10 4.41
N PHE A 115 -15.40 -17.04 3.75
CA PHE A 115 -14.12 -17.32 4.40
C PHE A 115 -13.76 -16.27 5.45
N LEU A 116 -13.91 -14.98 5.14
CA LEU A 116 -13.64 -13.92 6.11
C LEU A 116 -14.62 -13.95 7.29
N ASN A 117 -15.88 -14.37 7.07
CA ASN A 117 -16.82 -14.63 8.16
C ASN A 117 -16.33 -15.77 9.07
N VAL A 118 -15.77 -16.85 8.51
CA VAL A 118 -15.17 -17.93 9.31
C VAL A 118 -13.97 -17.44 10.12
N LEU A 119 -13.08 -16.65 9.53
CA LEU A 119 -11.95 -16.06 10.26
C LEU A 119 -12.42 -15.13 11.38
N TYR A 120 -13.47 -14.34 11.14
CA TYR A 120 -14.07 -13.48 12.14
C TYR A 120 -14.69 -14.29 13.30
N CYS A 121 -15.36 -15.41 12.99
CA CYS A 121 -15.88 -16.32 14.01
C CYS A 121 -14.76 -16.88 14.90
N TYR A 122 -13.64 -17.30 14.31
CA TYR A 122 -12.47 -17.73 15.08
C TYR A 122 -11.92 -16.59 15.95
N TYR A 123 -11.81 -15.39 15.40
CA TYR A 123 -11.34 -14.21 16.13
C TYR A 123 -12.20 -13.91 17.36
N MET A 124 -13.53 -13.96 17.21
CA MET A 124 -14.46 -13.80 18.33
C MET A 124 -14.36 -14.94 19.34
N ALA A 125 -14.04 -16.16 18.89
CA ALA A 125 -13.91 -17.32 19.76
C ALA A 125 -12.57 -17.37 20.53
N ASN A 126 -11.53 -16.72 19.99
CA ASN A 126 -10.20 -16.73 20.57
C ASN A 126 -9.53 -15.34 20.49
N PRO A 127 -10.08 -14.31 21.18
CA PRO A 127 -9.57 -12.94 21.10
C PRO A 127 -8.14 -12.81 21.62
N ASP A 128 -7.76 -13.64 22.61
CA ASP A 128 -6.45 -13.63 23.26
C ASP A 128 -5.39 -14.47 22.53
N ALA A 129 -5.70 -15.03 21.35
CA ALA A 129 -4.73 -15.80 20.59
C ALA A 129 -3.50 -14.96 20.23
N GLN A 130 -2.34 -15.61 20.11
CA GLN A 130 -1.12 -14.97 19.67
C GLN A 130 -1.10 -14.80 18.14
N TRP A 131 -2.02 -13.98 17.61
CA TRP A 131 -2.25 -13.76 16.17
C TRP A 131 -0.98 -13.38 15.40
N ASN A 132 -0.09 -12.61 16.05
CA ASN A 132 1.20 -12.20 15.52
C ASN A 132 2.16 -13.37 15.24
N THR A 133 1.96 -14.54 15.86
CA THR A 133 2.77 -15.74 15.59
C THR A 133 2.36 -16.46 14.32
N ILE A 134 1.13 -16.23 13.85
CA ILE A 134 0.54 -16.91 12.67
C ILE A 134 0.96 -16.21 11.37
N GLU A 135 1.04 -14.88 11.38
CA GLU A 135 1.39 -14.08 10.19
C GLU A 135 2.69 -14.53 9.50
N PRO A 136 3.82 -14.77 10.21
CA PRO A 136 5.06 -15.26 9.58
C PRO A 136 4.90 -16.62 8.90
N ILE A 137 4.06 -17.51 9.46
CA ILE A 137 3.79 -18.84 8.90
C ILE A 137 3.00 -18.71 7.60
N VAL A 138 1.97 -17.87 7.60
CA VAL A 138 1.16 -17.57 6.40
C VAL A 138 2.03 -16.95 5.31
N TRP A 139 2.89 -15.99 5.68
CA TRP A 139 3.82 -15.38 4.73
C TRP A 139 4.78 -16.40 4.12
N HIS A 140 5.31 -17.32 4.93
CA HIS A 140 6.16 -18.40 4.45
C HIS A 140 5.42 -19.32 3.46
N GLU A 141 4.16 -19.67 3.72
CA GLU A 141 3.33 -20.43 2.78
C GLU A 141 3.02 -19.67 1.48
N LEU A 142 2.82 -18.35 1.56
CA LEU A 142 2.64 -17.49 0.39
C LEU A 142 3.88 -17.50 -0.52
N LEU A 143 5.08 -17.45 0.06
CA LEU A 143 6.33 -17.51 -0.71
C LEU A 143 6.52 -18.86 -1.43
N LYS A 144 6.04 -19.97 -0.85
CA LYS A 144 6.09 -21.28 -1.53
C LYS A 144 5.24 -21.32 -2.80
N LEU A 145 4.21 -20.49 -2.89
CA LEU A 145 3.31 -20.48 -4.05
C LEU A 145 3.96 -19.89 -5.31
N GLU A 146 5.04 -19.13 -5.19
CA GLU A 146 5.83 -18.69 -6.34
C GLU A 146 6.36 -19.89 -7.15
N VAL A 147 6.67 -21.00 -6.48
CA VAL A 147 7.20 -22.23 -7.09
C VAL A 147 6.09 -23.21 -7.47
N TYR A 148 5.07 -23.36 -6.61
CA TYR A 148 4.04 -24.41 -6.72
C TYR A 148 2.64 -23.89 -7.10
N GLY A 149 2.58 -22.80 -7.88
CA GLY A 149 1.42 -21.99 -8.24
C GLY A 149 0.04 -22.66 -8.19
N ASN A 150 -0.61 -22.61 -7.03
CA ASN A 150 -2.04 -22.90 -6.85
C ASN A 150 -2.78 -21.59 -6.57
N ARG A 151 -3.57 -21.13 -7.55
CA ARG A 151 -4.20 -19.80 -7.52
C ARG A 151 -5.31 -19.68 -6.49
N THR A 152 -6.05 -20.76 -6.25
CA THR A 152 -7.13 -20.80 -5.24
C THR A 152 -6.52 -20.83 -3.84
N LYS A 153 -5.49 -21.67 -3.62
CA LYS A 153 -4.72 -21.68 -2.36
C LYS A 153 -4.10 -20.31 -2.09
N ALA A 154 -3.54 -19.67 -3.11
CA ALA A 154 -3.02 -18.31 -3.01
C ALA A 154 -4.10 -17.31 -2.57
N GLY A 155 -5.30 -17.42 -3.13
CA GLY A 155 -6.45 -16.59 -2.74
C GLY A 155 -6.79 -16.68 -1.26
N TYR A 156 -6.99 -17.89 -0.73
CA TYR A 156 -7.32 -18.08 0.68
C TYR A 156 -6.18 -17.67 1.63
N LEU A 157 -4.92 -17.98 1.29
CA LEU A 157 -3.77 -17.55 2.09
C LEU A 157 -3.60 -16.02 2.08
N VAL A 158 -3.86 -15.35 0.96
CA VAL A 158 -3.83 -13.89 0.88
C VAL A 158 -4.95 -13.26 1.72
N LEU A 159 -6.15 -13.83 1.70
CA LEU A 159 -7.25 -13.38 2.56
C LEU A 159 -6.92 -13.56 4.04
N LEU A 160 -6.36 -14.71 4.41
CA LEU A 160 -5.89 -14.96 5.78
C LEU A 160 -4.80 -13.96 6.19
N HIS A 161 -3.81 -13.74 5.32
CA HIS A 161 -2.77 -12.74 5.56
C HIS A 161 -3.39 -11.34 5.75
N GLY A 162 -4.29 -10.92 4.86
CA GLY A 162 -4.93 -9.61 4.97
C GLY A 162 -5.75 -9.44 6.23
N PHE A 163 -6.50 -10.48 6.63
CA PHE A 163 -7.23 -10.52 7.90
C PHE A 163 -6.29 -10.37 9.10
N LEU A 164 -5.22 -11.17 9.16
CA LEU A 164 -4.20 -11.12 10.22
C LEU A 164 -3.57 -9.72 10.32
N ARG A 165 -3.19 -9.11 9.20
CA ARG A 165 -2.60 -7.75 9.17
C ARG A 165 -3.55 -6.72 9.76
N ILE A 166 -4.85 -6.81 9.45
CA ILE A 166 -5.86 -5.88 9.97
C ILE A 166 -6.00 -6.04 11.49
N ILE A 167 -6.18 -7.26 12.00
CA ILE A 167 -6.40 -7.48 13.45
C ILE A 167 -5.14 -7.19 14.28
N ILE A 168 -3.94 -7.47 13.74
CA ILE A 168 -2.67 -7.22 14.44
C ILE A 168 -2.37 -5.71 14.51
N ARG A 169 -2.62 -4.98 13.42
CA ARG A 169 -2.21 -3.55 13.30
C ARG A 169 -3.26 -2.57 13.80
N ARG A 170 -4.47 -3.01 14.13
CA ARG A 170 -5.56 -2.17 14.63
C ARG A 170 -6.18 -2.78 15.86
N SER A 171 -6.30 -1.98 16.92
CA SER A 171 -6.91 -2.39 18.18
C SER A 171 -8.40 -2.10 18.27
N ASN A 172 -8.94 -1.19 17.44
CA ASN A 172 -10.35 -0.82 17.46
C ASN A 172 -11.21 -1.83 16.66
N PRO A 173 -12.17 -2.54 17.29
CA PRO A 173 -13.01 -3.53 16.60
C PRO A 173 -13.88 -2.96 15.48
N LEU A 174 -14.38 -1.73 15.64
CA LEU A 174 -15.19 -1.08 14.60
C LEU A 174 -14.34 -0.76 13.38
N GLU A 175 -13.12 -0.26 13.58
CA GLU A 175 -12.17 0.01 12.50
C GLU A 175 -11.74 -1.28 11.81
N GLN A 176 -11.44 -2.35 12.57
CA GLN A 176 -11.14 -3.68 12.02
C GLN A 176 -12.28 -4.15 11.10
N LYS A 177 -13.54 -4.06 11.57
CA LYS A 177 -14.72 -4.43 10.78
C LYS A 177 -14.85 -3.61 9.50
N THR A 178 -14.63 -2.29 9.56
CA THR A 178 -14.63 -1.43 8.38
C THR A 178 -13.53 -1.82 7.38
N LEU A 179 -12.32 -2.10 7.85
CA LEU A 179 -11.19 -2.50 6.99
C LEU A 179 -11.40 -3.88 6.37
N ILE A 180 -11.99 -4.83 7.10
CA ILE A 180 -12.39 -6.14 6.55
C ILE A 180 -13.48 -5.95 5.48
N GLY A 181 -14.44 -5.05 5.70
CA GLY A 181 -15.43 -4.66 4.69
C GLY A 181 -14.77 -4.12 3.42
N LEU A 182 -13.81 -3.21 3.55
CA LEU A 182 -13.05 -2.69 2.41
C LEU A 182 -12.24 -3.77 1.69
N LEU A 183 -11.69 -4.75 2.42
CA LEU A 183 -11.00 -5.91 1.82
C LEU A 183 -11.96 -6.75 0.96
N ILE A 184 -13.19 -6.98 1.43
CA ILE A 184 -14.23 -7.69 0.67
C ILE A 184 -14.61 -6.91 -0.58
N GLU A 185 -14.96 -5.63 -0.42
CA GLU A 185 -15.45 -4.77 -1.51
C GLU A 185 -14.41 -4.56 -2.61
N ASN A 186 -13.13 -4.57 -2.25
CA ASN A 186 -12.04 -4.31 -3.19
C ASN A 186 -11.24 -5.57 -3.56
N TRP A 187 -11.74 -6.77 -3.23
CA TRP A 187 -11.00 -8.02 -3.46
C TRP A 187 -10.58 -8.20 -4.93
N ASP A 188 -11.47 -7.88 -5.87
CA ASP A 188 -11.19 -8.04 -7.30
C ASP A 188 -10.02 -7.19 -7.79
N TYR A 189 -9.79 -6.02 -7.18
CA TYR A 189 -8.58 -5.24 -7.41
C TYR A 189 -7.39 -5.79 -6.63
N LEU A 190 -7.59 -6.01 -5.32
CA LEU A 190 -6.52 -6.37 -4.39
C LEU A 190 -5.84 -7.68 -4.77
N LYS A 191 -6.57 -8.68 -5.30
CA LYS A 191 -5.97 -9.93 -5.77
C LYS A 191 -4.98 -9.71 -6.92
N LEU A 192 -5.21 -8.72 -7.78
CA LEU A 192 -4.29 -8.36 -8.86
C LEU A 192 -3.01 -7.71 -8.29
N VAL A 193 -3.17 -6.81 -7.33
CA VAL A 193 -2.06 -6.17 -6.61
C VAL A 193 -1.23 -7.20 -5.84
N TYR A 194 -1.90 -8.07 -5.08
CA TYR A 194 -1.28 -9.19 -4.36
C TYR A 194 -0.54 -10.13 -5.30
N SER A 195 -1.09 -10.40 -6.49
CA SER A 195 -0.47 -11.31 -7.45
C SER A 195 0.96 -10.87 -7.79
N VAL A 196 1.12 -9.58 -8.06
CA VAL A 196 2.42 -8.96 -8.36
C VAL A 196 3.31 -8.98 -7.12
N MET A 197 2.75 -8.67 -5.94
CA MET A 197 3.52 -8.59 -4.70
C MET A 197 4.13 -9.93 -4.27
N ILE A 198 3.34 -11.00 -4.29
CA ILE A 198 3.80 -12.34 -3.87
C ILE A 198 4.41 -13.14 -5.04
N ARG A 199 4.49 -12.54 -6.23
CA ARG A 199 5.00 -13.17 -7.46
C ARG A 199 4.31 -14.50 -7.79
N SER A 200 3.03 -14.60 -7.47
CA SER A 200 2.17 -15.74 -7.81
C SER A 200 0.78 -15.23 -8.17
N ILE A 201 0.17 -15.78 -9.21
CA ILE A 201 -1.16 -15.34 -9.67
C ILE A 201 -2.22 -15.79 -8.65
N VAL A 202 -2.91 -14.82 -8.05
CA VAL A 202 -3.91 -15.01 -6.99
C VAL A 202 -5.31 -14.98 -7.58
N ASP A 203 -6.08 -16.05 -7.38
CA ASP A 203 -7.54 -16.10 -7.60
C ASP A 203 -8.02 -15.45 -8.92
N CYS A 204 -7.27 -15.67 -10.01
CA CYS A 204 -7.66 -15.19 -11.32
C CYS A 204 -7.20 -16.11 -12.47
N GLY A 205 -7.85 -15.96 -13.62
CA GLY A 205 -7.67 -16.81 -14.79
C GLY A 205 -6.41 -16.52 -15.61
N HIS A 206 -5.64 -15.48 -15.29
CA HIS A 206 -4.49 -15.05 -16.10
C HIS A 206 -3.34 -16.05 -16.10
N LYS A 207 -2.63 -16.19 -17.22
CA LYS A 207 -1.53 -17.16 -17.37
C LYS A 207 -0.18 -16.62 -16.89
N ASP A 208 0.01 -15.31 -16.96
CA ASP A 208 1.24 -14.60 -16.61
C ASP A 208 0.92 -13.19 -16.08
N PHE A 209 1.95 -12.50 -15.57
CA PHE A 209 1.82 -11.14 -15.05
C PHE A 209 1.59 -10.09 -16.14
N ALA A 210 1.97 -10.38 -17.39
CA ALA A 210 1.64 -9.53 -18.53
C ALA A 210 0.12 -9.50 -18.77
N GLY A 211 -0.56 -10.65 -18.65
CA GLY A 211 -2.01 -10.77 -18.70
C GLY A 211 -2.71 -10.02 -17.56
N VAL A 212 -2.17 -10.11 -16.33
CA VAL A 212 -2.66 -9.34 -15.18
C VAL A 212 -2.52 -7.83 -15.43
N ALA A 213 -1.36 -7.37 -15.87
CA ALA A 213 -1.11 -5.95 -16.17
C ALA A 213 -2.02 -5.45 -17.32
N ASN A 214 -2.23 -6.26 -18.35
CA ASN A 214 -3.15 -5.91 -19.42
C ASN A 214 -4.59 -5.79 -18.93
N TYR A 215 -5.02 -6.65 -18.01
CA TYR A 215 -6.36 -6.60 -17.42
C TYR A 215 -6.59 -5.31 -16.64
N VAL A 216 -5.67 -4.96 -15.72
CA VAL A 216 -5.72 -3.71 -14.94
C VAL A 216 -5.78 -2.48 -15.85
N ARG A 217 -4.98 -2.49 -16.93
CA ARG A 217 -4.98 -1.41 -17.93
C ARG A 217 -6.34 -1.24 -18.62
N ILE A 218 -7.02 -2.33 -18.95
CA ILE A 218 -8.28 -2.29 -19.73
C ILE A 218 -9.46 -1.92 -18.83
N MET A 219 -9.47 -2.37 -17.59
CA MET A 219 -10.60 -2.20 -16.69
C MET A 219 -10.64 -0.81 -16.07
N SER A 220 -11.58 0.03 -16.54
CA SER A 220 -11.71 1.43 -16.10
C SER A 220 -11.96 1.59 -14.60
N TRP A 221 -12.63 0.64 -13.96
CA TRP A 221 -12.86 0.65 -12.52
C TRP A 221 -11.56 0.48 -11.70
N CYS A 222 -10.48 -0.01 -12.29
CA CYS A 222 -9.15 -0.03 -11.68
C CYS A 222 -8.42 1.31 -11.77
N HIS A 223 -8.79 2.18 -12.71
CA HIS A 223 -8.03 3.39 -13.07
C HIS A 223 -7.89 4.41 -11.93
N PRO A 224 -8.92 4.64 -11.06
CA PRO A 224 -8.76 5.52 -9.89
C PRO A 224 -7.69 5.06 -8.91
N TYR A 225 -7.31 3.78 -8.93
CA TYR A 225 -6.38 3.18 -7.99
C TYR A 225 -5.08 2.71 -8.65
N ILE A 226 -4.92 2.96 -9.94
CA ILE A 226 -3.92 2.28 -10.79
C ILE A 226 -2.49 2.56 -10.37
N TYR A 227 -2.23 3.70 -9.71
CA TYR A 227 -0.93 4.03 -9.12
C TYR A 227 -0.46 2.97 -8.11
N ILE A 228 -1.37 2.33 -7.37
CA ILE A 228 -1.03 1.26 -6.41
C ILE A 228 -0.47 0.06 -7.18
N PHE A 229 -1.16 -0.37 -8.24
CA PHE A 229 -0.72 -1.48 -9.06
C PHE A 229 0.57 -1.16 -9.82
N TYR A 230 0.66 0.04 -10.41
CA TYR A 230 1.88 0.55 -11.04
C TYR A 230 3.07 0.51 -10.08
N SER A 231 2.85 0.90 -8.83
CA SER A 231 3.87 0.93 -7.79
C SER A 231 4.42 -0.48 -7.53
N VAL A 232 3.57 -1.46 -7.23
CA VAL A 232 4.03 -2.85 -6.98
C VAL A 232 4.70 -3.42 -8.23
N LEU A 233 4.10 -3.20 -9.41
CA LEU A 233 4.60 -3.77 -10.66
C LEU A 233 5.98 -3.20 -11.02
N SER A 234 6.20 -1.91 -10.79
CA SER A 234 7.49 -1.28 -11.04
C SER A 234 8.56 -1.81 -10.08
N GLU A 235 8.24 -1.94 -8.79
CA GLU A 235 9.17 -2.48 -7.79
C GLU A 235 9.57 -3.93 -8.10
N ARG A 236 8.61 -4.76 -8.52
CA ARG A 236 8.80 -6.19 -8.79
C ARG A 236 9.17 -6.52 -10.23
N PHE A 237 9.36 -5.51 -11.08
CA PHE A 237 9.46 -5.72 -12.54
C PHE A 237 10.53 -6.76 -12.93
N GLU A 238 11.73 -6.62 -12.38
CA GLU A 238 12.85 -7.52 -12.68
C GLU A 238 12.60 -8.93 -12.15
N ASP A 239 12.09 -9.05 -10.93
CA ASP A 239 11.76 -10.35 -10.31
C ASP A 239 10.76 -11.14 -11.15
N LEU A 240 9.72 -10.47 -11.67
CA LEU A 240 8.68 -11.10 -12.48
C LEU A 240 9.18 -11.49 -13.87
N CYS A 241 10.15 -10.76 -14.43
CA CYS A 241 10.78 -11.13 -15.69
C CYS A 241 11.66 -12.38 -15.50
N GLN A 242 12.41 -12.45 -14.39
CA GLN A 242 13.20 -13.63 -14.04
C GLN A 242 12.34 -14.88 -13.82
N SER A 243 11.11 -14.71 -13.31
CA SER A 243 10.15 -15.80 -13.11
C SER A 243 9.48 -16.30 -14.41
N GLY A 244 9.94 -15.85 -15.58
CA GLY A 244 9.46 -16.33 -16.89
C GLY A 244 8.40 -15.46 -17.56
N THR A 245 8.08 -14.27 -17.03
CA THR A 245 7.20 -13.32 -17.73
C THR A 245 7.91 -12.71 -18.94
N ASP A 246 7.20 -12.57 -20.05
CA ASP A 246 7.69 -11.86 -21.23
C ASP A 246 7.96 -10.37 -20.90
N ARG A 247 9.25 -10.04 -20.79
CA ARG A 247 9.77 -8.72 -20.43
C ARG A 247 9.26 -7.62 -21.37
N GLU A 248 9.27 -7.86 -22.67
CA GLU A 248 8.85 -6.86 -23.66
C GLU A 248 7.35 -6.59 -23.56
N LYS A 249 6.55 -7.65 -23.40
CA LYS A 249 5.11 -7.49 -23.18
C LYS A 249 4.82 -6.77 -21.87
N LEU A 250 5.49 -7.14 -20.78
CA LEU A 250 5.28 -6.54 -19.47
C LEU A 250 5.65 -5.05 -19.48
N SER A 251 6.82 -4.70 -20.05
CA SER A 251 7.27 -3.32 -20.22
C SER A 251 6.26 -2.49 -21.02
N ARG A 252 5.74 -3.05 -22.13
CA ARG A 252 4.71 -2.39 -22.94
C ARG A 252 3.44 -2.11 -22.14
N HIS A 253 3.00 -3.03 -21.28
CA HIS A 253 1.83 -2.83 -20.42
C HIS A 253 2.10 -1.81 -19.31
N LEU A 254 3.26 -1.88 -18.68
CA LEU A 254 3.70 -0.92 -17.65
C LEU A 254 3.69 0.52 -18.18
N ASN A 255 4.26 0.77 -19.36
CA ASN A 255 4.27 2.09 -19.98
C ASN A 255 2.86 2.62 -20.29
N LYS A 256 1.94 1.74 -20.69
CA LYS A 256 0.54 2.13 -20.92
C LYS A 256 -0.19 2.44 -19.61
N ILE A 257 0.09 1.68 -18.55
CA ILE A 257 -0.44 1.94 -17.22
C ILE A 257 0.04 3.31 -16.72
N LEU A 258 1.33 3.63 -16.89
CA LEU A 258 1.89 4.94 -16.59
C LEU A 258 1.15 6.07 -17.35
N GLY A 259 0.86 5.85 -18.63
CA GLY A 259 0.05 6.79 -19.42
C GLY A 259 -1.33 7.06 -18.82
N ILE A 260 -2.05 6.00 -18.41
CA ILE A 260 -3.37 6.12 -17.78
C ILE A 260 -3.28 6.84 -16.43
N MET A 261 -2.28 6.50 -15.62
CA MET A 261 -2.03 7.11 -14.32
C MET A 261 -1.85 8.62 -14.44
N ASN A 262 -1.10 9.07 -15.45
CA ASN A 262 -0.83 10.49 -15.69
C ASN A 262 -2.05 11.28 -16.20
N THR A 263 -3.07 10.61 -16.74
CA THR A 263 -4.26 11.26 -17.32
C THR A 263 -5.55 11.08 -16.50
N THR A 264 -5.49 10.32 -15.41
CA THR A 264 -6.68 9.96 -14.61
C THR A 264 -6.56 10.51 -13.19
N THR A 265 -7.63 11.10 -12.66
CA THR A 265 -7.70 11.47 -11.25
C THR A 265 -7.63 10.22 -10.38
N GLN A 266 -6.66 10.18 -9.46
CA GLN A 266 -6.47 9.05 -8.55
C GLN A 266 -7.26 9.26 -7.25
N ASP A 267 -7.98 8.23 -6.80
CA ASP A 267 -8.63 8.22 -5.48
C ASP A 267 -7.63 7.69 -4.44
N CYS A 268 -7.21 8.61 -3.56
CA CYS A 268 -6.17 8.37 -2.58
C CYS A 268 -6.70 8.07 -1.17
N ASN A 269 -8.01 7.84 -0.99
CA ASN A 269 -8.60 7.83 0.35
C ASN A 269 -8.53 6.45 1.04
N TYR A 270 -9.58 5.64 0.93
CA TYR A 270 -9.76 4.48 1.83
C TYR A 270 -8.93 3.26 1.42
N LEU A 271 -8.72 3.04 0.11
CA LEU A 271 -7.93 1.92 -0.36
C LEU A 271 -6.44 2.06 -0.01
N ASN A 272 -5.92 3.29 0.05
CA ASN A 272 -4.56 3.55 0.52
C ASN A 272 -4.35 3.15 1.97
N ILE A 273 -5.31 3.47 2.85
CA ILE A 273 -5.26 3.08 4.26
C ILE A 273 -5.18 1.57 4.36
N LEU A 274 -6.04 0.86 3.64
CA LEU A 274 -6.03 -0.59 3.60
C LEU A 274 -4.70 -1.14 3.05
N CYS A 275 -4.21 -0.63 1.92
CA CYS A 275 -2.95 -1.07 1.32
C CYS A 275 -1.74 -0.85 2.26
N ARG A 276 -1.70 0.28 2.99
CA ARG A 276 -0.68 0.55 4.01
C ARG A 276 -0.71 -0.44 5.18
N ILE A 277 -1.86 -1.04 5.47
CA ILE A 277 -2.01 -2.08 6.49
C ILE A 277 -1.61 -3.45 5.93
N LEU A 278 -2.10 -3.78 4.73
CA LEU A 278 -1.91 -5.08 4.11
C LEU A 278 -0.46 -5.33 3.71
N PHE A 279 0.23 -4.34 3.18
CA PHE A 279 1.53 -4.54 2.53
C PHE A 279 2.72 -4.21 3.45
N PRO A 280 3.92 -4.72 3.14
CA PRO A 280 5.14 -4.44 3.90
C PRO A 280 5.49 -2.95 3.93
N ASP A 281 6.25 -2.52 4.94
CA ASP A 281 6.59 -1.11 5.09
C ASP A 281 7.50 -0.58 3.96
N SER A 282 8.30 -1.47 3.34
CA SER A 282 9.06 -1.14 2.12
C SER A 282 8.15 -0.70 0.97
N PHE A 283 6.97 -1.29 0.86
CA PHE A 283 5.96 -0.91 -0.13
C PHE A 283 5.26 0.40 0.24
N LYS A 284 5.07 0.69 1.54
CA LYS A 284 4.54 1.98 2.00
C LYS A 284 5.43 3.14 1.55
N GLU A 285 6.74 3.03 1.72
CA GLU A 285 7.67 4.04 1.24
C GLU A 285 7.62 4.22 -0.28
N TYR A 286 7.43 3.12 -1.02
CA TYR A 286 7.34 3.17 -2.48
C TYR A 286 6.00 3.78 -2.95
N LEU A 287 4.88 3.45 -2.29
CA LEU A 287 3.59 4.12 -2.49
C LEU A 287 3.70 5.62 -2.22
N ASP A 288 4.34 6.02 -1.12
CA ASP A 288 4.47 7.42 -0.74
C ASP A 288 5.35 8.20 -1.73
N LYS A 289 6.32 7.55 -2.38
CA LYS A 289 7.18 8.15 -3.43
C LYS A 289 6.52 8.25 -4.80
N ASN A 290 5.56 7.38 -5.11
CA ASN A 290 4.97 7.27 -6.45
C ASN A 290 3.49 7.66 -6.52
N ARG A 291 2.83 7.92 -5.38
CA ARG A 291 1.51 8.56 -5.38
C ARG A 291 1.65 10.00 -5.83
N LEU A 292 0.68 10.47 -6.59
CA LEU A 292 0.53 11.91 -6.83
C LEU A 292 0.20 12.58 -5.49
N PRO A 293 0.98 13.57 -5.03
CA PRO A 293 0.65 14.31 -3.83
C PRO A 293 -0.71 14.98 -3.98
N SER A 294 -1.48 15.02 -2.89
CA SER A 294 -2.79 15.68 -2.91
C SER A 294 -2.61 17.20 -3.11
N TYR A 295 -3.69 17.89 -3.52
CA TYR A 295 -3.64 19.34 -3.65
C TYR A 295 -3.21 20.02 -2.34
N ASP A 296 -3.71 19.56 -1.20
CA ASP A 296 -3.35 20.10 0.11
C ASP A 296 -1.88 19.86 0.46
N GLU A 297 -1.33 18.71 0.08
CA GLU A 297 0.10 18.39 0.28
C GLU A 297 0.98 19.28 -0.61
N VAL A 298 0.61 19.48 -1.88
CA VAL A 298 1.32 20.39 -2.78
C VAL A 298 1.26 21.83 -2.27
N VAL A 299 0.11 22.28 -1.77
CA VAL A 299 -0.03 23.61 -1.15
C VAL A 299 0.84 23.74 0.09
N SER A 300 0.93 22.69 0.92
CA SER A 300 1.81 22.68 2.09
C SER A 300 3.28 22.78 1.68
N GLU A 301 3.73 21.98 0.72
CA GLU A 301 5.10 22.03 0.19
C GLU A 301 5.43 23.38 -0.45
N LEU A 302 4.49 23.97 -1.20
CA LEU A 302 4.63 25.29 -1.79
C LEU A 302 4.80 26.36 -0.70
N ASN A 303 4.01 26.28 0.37
CA ASN A 303 4.12 27.21 1.50
C ASN A 303 5.45 27.06 2.25
N GLU A 304 5.92 25.82 2.45
CA GLU A 304 7.24 25.57 3.04
C GLU A 304 8.37 26.10 2.15
N MET A 305 8.29 25.87 0.83
CA MET A 305 9.29 26.35 -0.12
C MET A 305 9.31 27.87 -0.17
N LYS A 306 8.13 28.51 -0.17
CA LYS A 306 7.99 29.96 -0.07
C LYS A 306 8.62 30.50 1.21
N SER A 307 8.35 29.87 2.36
CA SER A 307 8.95 30.25 3.64
C SER A 307 10.47 30.12 3.64
N LYS A 308 11.02 29.06 3.02
CA LYS A 308 12.48 28.89 2.86
C LYS A 308 13.09 29.98 1.97
N VAL A 309 12.43 30.33 0.86
CA VAL A 309 12.87 31.42 -0.02
C VAL A 309 12.85 32.76 0.71
N ASP A 310 11.79 33.06 1.47
CA ASP A 310 11.67 34.28 2.27
C ASP A 310 12.80 34.36 3.32
N SER A 311 13.12 33.24 3.97
CA SER A 311 14.23 33.16 4.92
C SER A 311 15.60 33.39 4.25
N LEU A 312 15.84 32.77 3.09
CA LEU A 312 17.09 32.96 2.33
C LEU A 312 17.25 34.42 1.87
N ASN A 313 16.18 35.03 1.36
CA ASN A 313 16.19 36.45 0.98
C ASN A 313 16.56 37.35 2.16
N SER A 314 15.98 37.11 3.34
CA SER A 314 16.33 37.87 4.54
C SER A 314 17.80 37.69 4.95
N GLN A 315 18.36 36.49 4.79
CA GLN A 315 19.79 36.25 5.07
C GLN A 315 20.70 37.00 4.10
N ILE A 316 20.36 37.03 2.80
CA ILE A 316 21.10 37.80 1.79
C ILE A 316 21.06 39.29 2.11
N GLU A 317 19.88 39.83 2.45
CA GLU A 317 19.72 41.24 2.85
C GLU A 317 20.55 41.59 4.08
N GLN A 318 20.54 40.74 5.12
CA GLN A 318 21.35 40.95 6.32
C GLN A 318 22.85 40.90 6.01
N MET A 319 23.28 40.01 5.13
CA MET A 319 24.68 39.89 4.71
C MET A 319 25.12 41.12 3.92
N ALA A 320 24.30 41.56 2.97
CA ALA A 320 24.54 42.78 2.22
C ALA A 320 24.64 43.99 3.15
N GLN A 321 23.70 44.13 4.10
CA GLN A 321 23.72 45.25 5.04
C GLN A 321 24.97 45.25 5.94
N ARG A 322 25.43 44.08 6.40
CA ARG A 322 26.70 43.97 7.17
C ARG A 322 27.90 44.43 6.36
N MET A 323 27.95 44.09 5.07
CA MET A 323 29.04 44.51 4.17
C MET A 323 28.96 46.01 3.85
N VAL A 324 27.77 46.55 3.63
CA VAL A 324 27.55 48.01 3.48
C VAL A 324 28.03 48.76 4.71
N ASN A 325 27.65 48.29 5.90
CA ASN A 325 28.10 48.86 7.17
C ASN A 325 29.62 48.79 7.33
N ALA A 326 30.25 47.69 6.91
CA ALA A 326 31.70 47.53 6.91
C ALA A 326 32.40 48.56 6.00
N VAL A 327 31.92 48.76 4.77
CA VAL A 327 32.46 49.80 3.87
C VAL A 327 32.32 51.18 4.50
N ASN A 328 31.16 51.50 5.08
CA ASN A 328 30.91 52.79 5.71
C ASN A 328 31.75 53.00 6.98
N ALA A 329 32.10 51.93 7.69
CA ALA A 329 33.04 51.93 8.81
C ALA A 329 34.52 52.01 8.38
N SER A 330 34.79 52.30 7.10
CA SER A 330 36.13 52.42 6.51
C SER A 330 36.95 51.13 6.52
N ILE A 331 36.30 49.96 6.54
CA ILE A 331 36.99 48.69 6.28
C ILE A 331 37.43 48.68 4.80
N PRO A 332 38.68 48.30 4.50
CA PRO A 332 39.16 48.25 3.12
C PRO A 332 38.28 47.38 2.23
N VAL A 333 37.85 47.92 1.08
CA VAL A 333 37.00 47.21 0.10
C VAL A 333 37.65 45.91 -0.38
N GLY A 334 38.99 45.83 -0.37
CA GLY A 334 39.71 44.60 -0.70
C GLY A 334 39.53 43.45 0.28
N ASP A 335 39.22 43.73 1.56
CA ASP A 335 38.92 42.66 2.53
C ASP A 335 37.46 42.22 2.43
N ILE A 336 36.55 43.13 2.06
CA ILE A 336 35.15 42.83 1.77
C ILE A 336 35.03 41.99 0.48
N GLU A 337 35.86 42.30 -0.53
CA GLU A 337 36.02 41.48 -1.72
C GLU A 337 36.43 40.03 -1.37
N LYS A 338 37.40 39.83 -0.47
CA LYS A 338 37.81 38.47 -0.06
C LYS A 338 36.65 37.70 0.59
N GLU A 339 35.82 38.35 1.40
CA GLU A 339 34.66 37.69 2.00
C GLU A 339 33.56 37.39 0.96
N LEU A 340 33.32 38.28 -0.01
CA LEU A 340 32.40 38.00 -1.11
C LEU A 340 32.85 36.80 -1.96
N LEU A 341 34.14 36.69 -2.25
CA LEU A 341 34.71 35.61 -3.07
C LEU A 341 34.80 34.26 -2.32
N ARG A 342 34.55 34.22 -1.01
CA ARG A 342 34.44 32.97 -0.23
C ARG A 342 33.06 32.32 -0.34
N LEU A 343 32.03 33.08 -0.73
CA LEU A 343 30.68 32.56 -0.92
C LEU A 343 30.58 31.76 -2.23
N SER A 344 29.49 31.00 -2.39
CA SER A 344 29.22 30.32 -3.66
C SER A 344 28.94 31.35 -4.77
N PRO A 345 29.24 31.05 -6.05
CA PRO A 345 29.15 32.04 -7.14
C PRO A 345 27.79 32.75 -7.24
N GLY A 346 26.70 32.02 -7.02
CA GLY A 346 25.34 32.57 -7.00
C GLY A 346 25.11 33.53 -5.82
N THR A 347 25.39 33.06 -4.60
CA THR A 347 25.24 33.88 -3.39
C THR A 347 26.15 35.10 -3.38
N SER A 348 27.40 34.98 -3.86
CA SER A 348 28.32 36.10 -4.05
C SER A 348 27.74 37.17 -4.96
N TYR A 349 27.12 36.75 -6.07
CA TYR A 349 26.52 37.67 -7.04
C TYR A 349 25.32 38.39 -6.47
N ASP A 350 24.41 37.67 -5.80
CA ASP A 350 23.21 38.26 -5.22
C ASP A 350 23.54 39.27 -4.12
N VAL A 351 24.45 38.91 -3.20
CA VAL A 351 24.94 39.83 -2.15
C VAL A 351 25.65 41.03 -2.79
N PHE A 352 26.50 40.81 -3.80
CA PHE A 352 27.18 41.91 -4.51
C PHE A 352 26.19 42.88 -5.15
N THR A 353 25.14 42.40 -5.82
CA THR A 353 24.15 43.29 -6.47
C THR A 353 23.44 44.19 -5.47
N GLN A 354 23.11 43.67 -4.28
CA GLN A 354 22.51 44.46 -3.21
C GLN A 354 23.49 45.42 -2.56
N VAL A 355 24.72 44.99 -2.26
CA VAL A 355 25.76 45.89 -1.74
C VAL A 355 26.04 47.02 -2.73
N ASN A 356 26.12 46.68 -4.03
CA ASN A 356 26.40 47.63 -5.08
C ASN A 356 25.27 48.64 -5.29
N SER A 357 24.01 48.25 -5.12
CA SER A 357 22.88 49.19 -5.18
C SER A 357 22.88 50.17 -3.99
N LEU A 358 23.24 49.69 -2.80
CA LEU A 358 23.28 50.48 -1.57
C LEU A 358 24.51 51.39 -1.46
N LEU A 359 25.60 51.10 -2.17
CA LEU A 359 26.87 51.86 -2.14
C LEU A 359 27.16 52.65 -3.41
N THR A 360 26.16 52.89 -4.26
CA THR A 360 26.31 53.64 -5.53
C THR A 360 26.97 55.03 -5.38
N GLY A 361 26.86 55.67 -4.22
CA GLY A 361 27.51 56.97 -3.92
C GLY A 361 28.88 56.89 -3.24
N ASN A 362 29.37 55.69 -2.89
CA ASN A 362 30.64 55.52 -2.17
C ASN A 362 31.82 55.39 -3.15
N LYS A 363 32.74 56.37 -3.16
CA LYS A 363 33.86 56.42 -4.11
C LYS A 363 34.78 55.21 -4.04
N ALA A 364 35.17 54.79 -2.83
CA ALA A 364 36.08 53.66 -2.62
C ALA A 364 35.48 52.33 -3.08
N TRP A 365 34.15 52.16 -2.93
CA TRP A 365 33.43 51.02 -3.46
C TRP A 365 33.36 51.06 -4.99
N MET A 366 32.94 52.19 -5.56
CA MET A 366 32.74 52.34 -7.00
C MET A 366 34.02 52.17 -7.82
N GLU A 367 35.18 52.55 -7.27
CA GLU A 367 36.49 52.32 -7.90
C GLU A 367 36.82 50.84 -8.09
N ARG A 368 36.25 49.93 -7.28
CA ARG A 368 36.54 48.49 -7.32
C ARG A 368 35.35 47.62 -7.72
N ALA A 369 34.13 48.16 -7.75
CA ALA A 369 32.90 47.40 -7.98
C ALA A 369 32.90 46.64 -9.31
N SER A 370 33.42 47.25 -10.40
CA SER A 370 33.51 46.59 -11.71
C SER A 370 34.44 45.37 -11.67
N ASP A 371 35.60 45.50 -11.03
CA ASP A 371 36.59 44.43 -10.92
C ASP A 371 36.09 43.28 -10.04
N ILE A 372 35.41 43.61 -8.93
CA ILE A 372 34.78 42.63 -8.03
C ILE A 372 33.69 41.87 -8.79
N LYS A 373 32.84 42.57 -9.57
CA LYS A 373 31.81 41.93 -10.41
C LYS A 373 32.42 40.95 -11.39
N GLN A 374 33.48 41.33 -12.09
CA GLN A 374 34.15 40.46 -13.06
C GLN A 374 34.76 39.22 -12.40
N LYS A 375 35.35 39.37 -11.21
CA LYS A 375 35.87 38.23 -10.43
C LYS A 375 34.76 37.26 -10.04
N ILE A 376 33.62 37.77 -9.55
CA ILE A 376 32.45 36.93 -9.22
C ILE A 376 31.92 36.21 -10.46
N LEU A 377 31.80 36.91 -11.60
CA LEU A 377 31.35 36.29 -12.86
C LEU A 377 32.32 35.20 -13.33
N SER A 378 33.63 35.41 -13.20
CA SER A 378 34.65 34.41 -13.55
C SER A 378 34.66 33.18 -12.64
N MET A 379 34.09 33.25 -11.43
CA MET A 379 33.86 32.07 -10.59
C MET A 379 32.77 31.15 -11.16
N ARG A 380 31.87 31.69 -12.00
CA ARG A 380 30.76 30.95 -12.62
C ARG A 380 31.20 30.11 -13.82
N ASP A 381 32.29 30.51 -14.47
CA ASP A 381 32.82 29.84 -15.66
C ASP A 381 33.87 28.76 -15.32
N ASN A 382 34.20 28.58 -14.03
CA ASN A 382 35.15 27.59 -13.55
C ASN A 382 34.44 26.46 -12.79
N PRO A 383 34.67 25.18 -13.12
CA PRO A 383 34.03 24.06 -12.43
C PRO A 383 34.56 23.92 -11.00
N THR A 384 33.66 23.65 -10.06
CA THR A 384 34.04 23.34 -8.67
C THR A 384 34.53 21.90 -8.58
N ILE A 385 35.76 21.69 -8.13
CA ILE A 385 36.31 20.35 -7.87
C ILE A 385 36.29 20.12 -6.36
N VAL A 386 35.51 19.13 -5.91
CA VAL A 386 35.46 18.69 -4.51
C VAL A 386 35.74 17.19 -4.45
N ASN A 387 36.79 16.79 -3.73
CA ASN A 387 37.23 15.39 -3.59
C ASN A 387 37.38 14.63 -4.93
N GLY A 388 37.86 15.31 -5.98
CA GLY A 388 38.08 14.70 -7.30
C GLY A 388 36.85 14.64 -8.21
N ASN A 389 35.67 15.05 -7.74
CA ASN A 389 34.47 15.14 -8.58
C ASN A 389 34.32 16.55 -9.14
N VAL A 390 34.04 16.64 -10.45
CA VAL A 390 33.80 17.88 -11.19
C VAL A 390 32.30 18.16 -11.16
N TYR A 391 31.90 19.23 -10.48
CA TYR A 391 30.49 19.66 -10.42
C TYR A 391 30.24 20.77 -11.44
N GLN A 392 29.04 20.78 -12.04
CA GLN A 392 28.56 21.97 -12.77
C GLN A 392 28.52 23.16 -11.80
N SER A 393 28.90 24.33 -12.33
CA SER A 393 29.00 25.57 -11.55
C SER A 393 27.73 25.82 -10.72
N GLY A 394 27.87 25.82 -9.39
CA GLY A 394 26.80 26.12 -8.44
C GLY A 394 26.24 24.93 -7.65
N ALA A 395 26.58 23.70 -7.99
CA ALA A 395 26.13 22.52 -7.24
C ALA A 395 26.98 22.29 -5.96
N THR A 396 26.33 21.90 -4.86
CA THR A 396 27.00 21.46 -3.63
C THR A 396 26.87 19.96 -3.44
N HIS A 397 27.60 19.38 -2.48
CA HIS A 397 27.60 17.94 -2.20
C HIS A 397 26.20 17.36 -1.90
N ASP A 398 25.22 18.20 -1.53
CA ASP A 398 23.85 17.80 -1.21
C ASP A 398 22.88 17.83 -2.41
N ASP A 399 23.31 18.28 -3.60
CA ASP A 399 22.50 18.22 -4.82
C ASP A 399 22.49 16.81 -5.41
N ARG A 400 21.70 15.90 -4.81
CA ARG A 400 21.29 14.63 -5.45
C ARG A 400 20.03 14.81 -6.27
N SER A 401 19.97 15.84 -7.12
CA SER A 401 18.94 15.94 -8.13
C SER A 401 19.20 14.87 -9.18
N LYS A 402 18.29 13.90 -9.25
CA LYS A 402 18.26 12.84 -10.26
C LYS A 402 18.40 13.49 -11.63
N HIS A 403 19.49 13.20 -12.35
CA HIS A 403 19.60 13.53 -13.76
C HIS A 403 18.46 12.82 -14.51
N ILE A 404 17.43 13.57 -14.86
CA ILE A 404 16.53 13.22 -15.96
C ILE A 404 17.23 13.74 -17.21
N GLU A 405 17.94 12.85 -17.90
CA GLU A 405 18.34 13.10 -19.29
C GLU A 405 17.09 13.03 -20.16
N LEU A 406 16.55 14.18 -20.55
CA LEU A 406 15.64 14.27 -21.68
C LEU A 406 16.49 14.19 -22.95
N CYS A 407 16.58 13.00 -23.55
CA CYS A 407 17.11 12.83 -24.89
C CYS A 407 16.14 13.41 -25.92
N ASP A 408 16.36 14.66 -26.33
CA ASP A 408 15.87 15.17 -27.61
C ASP A 408 16.75 14.59 -28.74
N ASN A 409 16.32 13.46 -29.31
CA ASN A 409 16.84 12.96 -30.58
C ASN A 409 15.82 13.24 -31.68
N ASP A 410 15.79 14.48 -32.16
CA ASP A 410 15.33 14.80 -33.52
C ASP A 410 16.09 16.03 -34.01
N ASN A 411 17.29 15.80 -34.55
CA ASN A 411 17.90 16.61 -35.61
C ASN A 411 19.08 15.84 -36.23
N GLN A 412 18.76 14.86 -37.08
CA GLN A 412 19.70 14.42 -38.12
C GLN A 412 19.85 15.53 -39.16
N LEU A 413 20.72 16.51 -38.88
CA LEU A 413 21.37 17.28 -39.94
C LEU A 413 22.49 16.40 -40.51
N LYS A 414 22.17 15.70 -41.60
CA LYS A 414 23.17 15.25 -42.57
C LYS A 414 23.87 16.50 -43.11
N LEU A 415 25.07 16.75 -42.62
CA LEU A 415 26.05 17.57 -43.32
C LEU A 415 27.08 16.61 -43.91
N GLU A 416 27.01 16.49 -45.23
CA GLU A 416 28.09 16.00 -46.07
C GLU A 416 29.40 16.72 -45.73
N ASN A 417 30.49 15.97 -45.59
CA ASN A 417 31.76 16.28 -46.23
C ASN A 417 32.80 15.15 -46.00
N LYS A 418 33.27 14.63 -47.14
CA LYS A 418 34.33 13.64 -47.41
C LYS A 418 33.92 12.17 -47.46
#